data_AF-A0A5B2YTJ5-F1
#
_entry.id   AF-A0A5B2YTJ5-F1
#
_cell.length_a   1.000
_cell.length_b   1.000
_cell.length_c   1.000
_cell.angle_alpha   90.00
_cell.angle_beta   90.00
_cell.angle_gamma   90.00
#
_symmetry.space_group_name_H-M   'P 1'
#
loop_
_entity.id
_entity.type
_entity.pdbx_description
1 polymer ?
#
loop_
_entity_poly.entity_id
_entity_poly.type
_entity_poly.pdbx_seq_one_letter_code
_entity_poly.pdbx_strand_id
1 'polypeptide(L)'
;MNYSLEHFQPQHKHLICVDSDGCGMDTMTIKHERAFGPALLDIWNLDDIREDVLNRWNQFNLYEITRGINRFQGLEKILTELHQQGRTVDGYHDIKEWVDTTATFSNPQLQQDIESNPDKKGLRLALDWSNRVNQLIQRLPSVGPFEYVEDALRLANKNADIVIVSSANLAAVETEWTEHQLAPFITSIFAQEAGTKKHCINQLKGLYDANHVLVLGDAKGDMQAARDNHVLFYPILAGNEATSWLEFKDKYLNLFINNQFDNTIQEHVIQQFYNNFD
;
A
#
# COMPACT_ATOMS: atom_id res chain seq x y z
N MET A 1 4.21 -11.98 -17.81
CA MET A 1 5.41 -11.70 -16.99
C MET A 1 5.77 -12.93 -16.18
N ASN A 2 6.94 -12.95 -15.52
CA ASN A 2 7.23 -13.96 -14.50
C ASN A 2 6.78 -13.43 -13.14
N TYR A 3 6.00 -14.21 -12.39
CA TYR A 3 5.44 -13.82 -11.09
C TYR A 3 6.12 -14.51 -9.91
N SER A 4 7.13 -15.36 -10.16
CA SER A 4 7.89 -16.04 -9.10
C SER A 4 9.22 -15.34 -8.85
N LEU A 5 9.49 -15.04 -7.58
CA LEU A 5 10.76 -14.45 -7.13
C LEU A 5 11.96 -15.33 -7.51
N GLU A 6 11.83 -16.65 -7.39
CA GLU A 6 12.90 -17.63 -7.67
C GLU A 6 13.34 -17.65 -9.13
N HIS A 7 12.45 -17.23 -10.04
CA HIS A 7 12.68 -17.26 -11.47
C HIS A 7 12.92 -15.86 -12.06
N PHE A 8 13.00 -14.83 -11.21
CA PHE A 8 13.32 -13.48 -11.66
C PHE A 8 14.75 -13.44 -12.23
N GLN A 9 14.92 -12.78 -13.37
CA GLN A 9 16.21 -12.64 -14.06
C GLN A 9 16.44 -11.16 -14.37
N PRO A 10 17.45 -10.52 -13.76
CA PRO A 10 17.77 -9.12 -14.04
C PRO A 10 18.08 -8.91 -15.52
N GLN A 11 17.50 -7.86 -16.10
CA GLN A 11 17.78 -7.41 -17.47
C GLN A 11 18.64 -6.15 -17.47
N HIS A 12 18.69 -5.44 -16.34
CA HIS A 12 19.46 -4.23 -16.13
C HIS A 12 20.33 -4.31 -14.87
N LYS A 13 21.19 -3.30 -14.69
CA LYS A 13 22.04 -3.16 -13.49
C LYS A 13 21.34 -2.50 -12.31
N HIS A 14 20.19 -1.88 -12.55
CA HIS A 14 19.40 -1.14 -11.58
C HIS A 14 18.02 -1.78 -11.46
N LEU A 15 17.46 -1.74 -10.26
CA LEU A 15 16.12 -2.21 -9.91
C LEU A 15 15.31 -1.07 -9.32
N ILE A 16 14.08 -0.92 -9.79
CA ILE A 16 13.08 0.00 -9.24
C ILE A 16 11.88 -0.83 -8.79
N CYS A 17 11.67 -0.87 -7.48
CA CYS A 17 10.50 -1.46 -6.86
C CYS A 17 9.42 -0.39 -6.71
N VAL A 18 8.25 -0.58 -7.30
CA VAL A 18 7.16 0.40 -7.31
C VAL A 18 5.97 -0.17 -6.57
N ASP A 19 5.44 0.55 -5.58
CA ASP A 19 4.13 0.21 -5.02
C ASP A 19 2.98 0.51 -5.99
N SER A 20 1.87 -0.20 -5.86
CA SER A 20 0.71 -0.04 -6.74
C SER A 20 -0.25 1.05 -6.24
N ASP A 21 -1.07 0.72 -5.24
CA ASP A 21 -2.17 1.57 -4.78
C ASP A 21 -1.63 2.80 -4.04
N GLY A 22 -1.99 4.01 -4.48
CA GLY A 22 -1.53 5.25 -3.83
C GLY A 22 -0.12 5.69 -4.23
N CYS A 23 0.58 4.88 -5.02
CA CYS A 23 1.91 5.16 -5.55
C CYS A 23 1.89 5.23 -7.09
N GLY A 24 1.77 4.10 -7.79
CA GLY A 24 1.63 4.07 -9.25
C GLY A 24 0.20 4.34 -9.73
N MET A 25 -0.80 3.93 -8.94
CA MET A 25 -2.22 3.92 -9.32
C MET A 25 -3.06 4.76 -8.35
N ASP A 26 -3.95 5.60 -8.88
CA ASP A 26 -4.82 6.50 -8.08
C ASP A 26 -6.07 5.78 -7.54
N THR A 27 -5.87 4.58 -7.00
CA THR A 27 -6.99 3.73 -6.56
C THR A 27 -7.19 3.77 -5.05
N MET A 28 -6.21 4.23 -4.28
CA MET A 28 -6.30 4.21 -2.82
C MET A 28 -7.38 5.16 -2.30
N THR A 29 -7.42 6.41 -2.76
CA THR A 29 -8.39 7.43 -2.33
C THR A 29 -9.83 6.94 -2.51
N ILE A 30 -10.17 6.51 -3.73
CA ILE A 30 -11.52 6.04 -4.05
C ILE A 30 -11.91 4.78 -3.26
N LYS A 31 -10.96 3.87 -3.01
CA LYS A 31 -11.19 2.68 -2.18
C LYS A 31 -11.55 3.09 -0.75
N HIS A 32 -10.84 4.04 -0.15
CA HIS A 32 -11.13 4.49 1.21
C HIS A 32 -12.47 5.23 1.31
N GLU A 33 -12.71 6.18 0.41
CA GLU A 33 -13.90 7.04 0.42
C GLU A 33 -15.19 6.27 0.09
N ARG A 34 -15.12 5.30 -0.82
CA ARG A 34 -16.32 4.64 -1.38
C ARG A 34 -16.49 3.17 -1.00
N ALA A 35 -15.48 2.55 -0.38
CA ALA A 35 -15.58 1.18 0.09
C ALA A 35 -15.27 1.02 1.58
N PHE A 36 -14.06 1.36 2.03
CA PHE A 36 -13.64 1.09 3.40
C PHE A 36 -14.47 1.85 4.46
N GLY A 37 -14.56 3.18 4.32
CA GLY A 37 -15.36 4.02 5.21
C GLY A 37 -16.86 3.67 5.17
N PRO A 38 -17.49 3.59 3.98
CA PRO A 38 -18.91 3.22 3.88
C PRO A 38 -19.23 1.83 4.45
N ALA A 39 -18.35 0.83 4.27
CA ALA A 39 -18.54 -0.49 4.87
C ALA A 39 -18.55 -0.43 6.41
N LEU A 40 -17.76 0.46 7.02
CA LEU A 40 -17.77 0.65 8.47
C LEU A 40 -19.13 1.17 8.95
N LEU A 41 -19.72 2.12 8.24
CA LEU A 41 -21.06 2.62 8.55
C LEU A 41 -22.12 1.52 8.43
N ASP A 42 -22.04 0.72 7.37
CA ASP A 42 -22.99 -0.37 7.11
C ASP A 42 -23.00 -1.43 8.23
N ILE A 43 -21.84 -1.77 8.79
CA ILE A 43 -21.72 -2.85 9.78
C ILE A 43 -22.02 -2.37 11.20
N TRP A 44 -21.58 -1.16 11.58
CA TRP A 44 -21.77 -0.62 12.93
C TRP A 44 -22.94 0.36 13.06
N ASN A 45 -23.74 0.57 12.01
CA ASN A 45 -24.90 1.47 11.98
C ASN A 45 -24.57 2.90 12.47
N LEU A 46 -23.50 3.48 11.94
CA LEU A 46 -22.95 4.78 12.39
C LEU A 46 -23.49 5.97 11.58
N ASP A 47 -24.68 5.85 11.00
CA ASP A 47 -25.26 6.88 10.12
C ASP A 47 -25.52 8.22 10.83
N ASP A 48 -25.73 8.23 12.15
CA ASP A 48 -25.94 9.44 12.93
C ASP A 48 -24.68 10.33 13.03
N ILE A 49 -23.50 9.75 12.77
CA ILE A 49 -22.19 10.43 12.77
C ILE A 49 -21.40 10.16 11.48
N ARG A 50 -22.11 9.90 10.39
CA ARG A 50 -21.55 9.53 9.08
C ARG A 50 -20.35 10.41 8.68
N GLU A 51 -20.54 11.72 8.65
CA GLU A 51 -19.50 12.64 8.16
C GLU A 51 -18.27 12.62 9.07
N ASP A 52 -18.45 12.60 10.39
CA ASP A 52 -17.33 12.57 11.34
C ASP A 52 -16.51 11.28 11.20
N VAL A 53 -17.19 10.14 11.06
CA VAL A 53 -16.54 8.82 10.90
C VAL A 53 -15.82 8.72 9.55
N LEU A 54 -16.45 9.13 8.45
CA LEU A 54 -15.84 9.07 7.13
C LEU A 54 -14.66 10.04 7.01
N ASN A 55 -14.80 11.27 7.48
CA ASN A 55 -13.71 12.24 7.49
C ASN A 55 -12.54 11.73 8.32
N ARG A 56 -12.80 11.20 9.51
CA ARG A 56 -11.74 10.65 10.36
C ARG A 56 -11.08 9.43 9.73
N TRP A 57 -11.87 8.50 9.17
CA TRP A 57 -11.36 7.32 8.46
C TRP A 57 -10.43 7.72 7.32
N ASN A 58 -10.86 8.65 6.47
CA ASN A 58 -10.08 9.13 5.34
C ASN A 58 -8.82 9.85 5.81
N GLN A 59 -8.92 10.70 6.85
CA GLN A 59 -7.78 11.44 7.38
C GLN A 59 -6.62 10.51 7.74
N PHE A 60 -6.82 9.54 8.63
CA PHE A 60 -5.68 8.72 9.08
C PHE A 60 -5.22 7.69 8.05
N ASN A 61 -6.10 7.22 7.15
CA ASN A 61 -5.71 6.25 6.12
C ASN A 61 -5.10 6.88 4.87
N LEU A 62 -5.35 8.16 4.60
CA LEU A 62 -4.87 8.83 3.37
C LEU A 62 -3.86 9.93 3.65
N TYR A 63 -3.95 10.63 4.79
CA TYR A 63 -3.24 11.90 5.00
C TYR A 63 -2.49 11.99 6.34
N GLU A 64 -2.39 10.92 7.11
CA GLU A 64 -1.52 10.82 8.28
C GLU A 64 -0.44 9.76 8.05
N ILE A 65 0.54 9.67 8.95
CA ILE A 65 1.63 8.68 8.88
C ILE A 65 1.16 7.22 8.91
N THR A 66 -0.12 7.00 9.26
CA THR A 66 -0.82 5.72 9.16
C THR A 66 -1.36 5.44 7.75
N ARG A 67 -1.02 6.24 6.73
CA ARG A 67 -1.31 5.93 5.34
C ARG A 67 -0.79 4.54 4.96
N GLY A 68 -1.63 3.76 4.30
CA GLY A 68 -1.32 2.39 3.87
C GLY A 68 -1.23 1.36 5.02
N ILE A 69 -1.74 1.65 6.22
CA ILE A 69 -1.85 0.64 7.28
C ILE A 69 -2.76 -0.53 6.86
N ASN A 70 -2.58 -1.68 7.50
CA ASN A 70 -3.47 -2.81 7.24
C ASN A 70 -4.92 -2.45 7.57
N ARG A 71 -5.86 -2.88 6.70
CA ARG A 71 -7.29 -2.60 6.84
C ARG A 71 -7.85 -2.91 8.24
N PHE A 72 -7.43 -4.01 8.87
CA PHE A 72 -7.94 -4.40 10.18
C PHE A 72 -7.32 -3.57 11.31
N GLN A 73 -6.08 -3.13 11.15
CA GLN A 73 -5.47 -2.15 12.06
C GLN A 73 -6.18 -0.79 11.94
N GLY A 74 -6.53 -0.39 10.72
CA GLY A 74 -7.36 0.81 10.49
C GLY A 74 -8.75 0.69 11.11
N LEU A 75 -9.38 -0.48 10.99
CA LEU A 75 -10.64 -0.79 11.66
C LEU A 75 -10.51 -0.68 13.18
N GLU A 76 -9.56 -1.37 13.80
CA GLU A 76 -9.36 -1.28 15.26
C GLU A 76 -9.10 0.15 15.71
N LYS A 77 -8.32 0.93 14.96
CA LYS A 77 -8.03 2.33 15.28
C LYS A 77 -9.29 3.18 15.36
N ILE A 78 -10.16 3.15 14.34
CA ILE A 78 -11.39 3.96 14.36
C ILE A 78 -12.38 3.46 15.42
N LEU A 79 -12.47 2.15 15.64
CA LEU A 79 -13.33 1.59 16.68
C LEU A 79 -12.85 1.97 18.08
N THR A 80 -11.53 2.01 18.30
CA THR A 80 -10.92 2.51 19.54
C THR A 80 -11.27 3.98 19.77
N GLU A 81 -11.13 4.83 18.76
CA GLU A 81 -11.45 6.26 18.88
C GLU A 81 -12.93 6.48 19.22
N LEU A 82 -13.85 5.76 18.56
CA LEU A 82 -15.29 5.80 18.85
C LEU A 82 -15.61 5.31 20.27
N HIS A 83 -14.98 4.21 20.70
CA HIS A 83 -15.16 3.68 22.05
C HIS A 83 -14.70 4.67 23.11
N GLN A 84 -13.56 5.35 22.92
CA GLN A 84 -13.04 6.37 23.83
C GLN A 84 -13.94 7.61 23.92
N GLN A 85 -14.69 7.91 22.86
CA GLN A 85 -15.72 8.94 22.85
C GLN A 85 -17.02 8.51 23.57
N GLY A 86 -17.06 7.30 24.13
CA GLY A 86 -18.21 6.76 24.84
C GLY A 86 -19.29 6.15 23.94
N ARG A 87 -19.01 5.95 22.64
CA ARG A 87 -19.92 5.25 21.74
C ARG A 87 -19.88 3.74 22.00
N THR A 88 -21.04 3.11 21.97
CA THR A 88 -21.13 1.65 21.97
C THR A 88 -20.72 1.12 20.61
N VAL A 89 -19.60 0.41 20.57
CA VAL A 89 -19.09 -0.27 19.38
C VAL A 89 -19.14 -1.77 19.62
N ASP A 90 -20.06 -2.44 18.93
CA ASP A 90 -20.25 -3.88 19.08
C ASP A 90 -18.99 -4.66 18.68
N GLY A 91 -18.58 -5.58 19.56
CA GLY A 91 -17.43 -6.47 19.31
C GLY A 91 -16.07 -5.79 19.40
N TYR A 92 -15.99 -4.53 19.83
CA TYR A 92 -14.74 -3.78 19.93
C TYR A 92 -13.62 -4.53 20.67
N HIS A 93 -13.89 -5.05 21.87
CA HIS A 93 -12.86 -5.74 22.67
C HIS A 93 -12.33 -7.00 21.97
N ASP A 94 -13.19 -7.77 21.30
CA ASP A 94 -12.78 -8.96 20.55
C ASP A 94 -11.86 -8.59 19.38
N ILE A 95 -12.22 -7.53 18.64
CA ILE A 95 -11.44 -7.03 17.49
C ILE A 95 -10.10 -6.48 17.96
N LYS A 96 -10.10 -5.71 19.05
CA LYS A 96 -8.88 -5.17 19.64
C LYS A 96 -7.92 -6.27 20.06
N GLU A 97 -8.40 -7.23 20.84
CA GLU A 97 -7.60 -8.37 21.29
C GLU A 97 -7.04 -9.15 20.10
N TRP A 98 -7.84 -9.35 19.05
CA TRP A 98 -7.37 -10.04 17.85
C TRP A 98 -6.30 -9.26 17.09
N VAL A 99 -6.47 -7.95 16.91
CA VAL A 99 -5.45 -7.12 16.26
C VAL A 99 -4.14 -7.09 17.05
N ASP A 100 -4.22 -7.13 18.38
CA ASP A 100 -3.06 -7.13 19.27
C ASP A 100 -2.32 -8.49 19.29
N THR A 101 -2.97 -9.59 18.88
CA THR A 101 -2.43 -10.96 19.06
C THR A 101 -2.29 -11.79 17.80
N THR A 102 -2.98 -11.43 16.71
CA THR A 102 -2.97 -12.23 15.47
C THR A 102 -1.59 -12.24 14.81
N ALA A 103 -1.23 -13.40 14.25
CA ALA A 103 0.01 -13.54 13.51
C ALA A 103 -0.08 -12.96 12.09
N THR A 104 -1.28 -12.88 11.50
CA THR A 104 -1.49 -12.46 10.11
C THR A 104 -2.82 -11.75 9.94
N PHE A 105 -2.79 -10.57 9.33
CA PHE A 105 -3.98 -9.77 9.07
C PHE A 105 -4.64 -10.14 7.73
N SER A 106 -5.41 -11.23 7.70
CA SER A 106 -6.10 -11.68 6.48
C SER A 106 -7.49 -12.26 6.75
N ASN A 107 -8.38 -12.26 5.76
CA ASN A 107 -9.70 -12.90 5.88
C ASN A 107 -9.59 -14.41 6.18
N PRO A 108 -8.71 -15.19 5.53
CA PRO A 108 -8.53 -16.60 5.87
C PRO A 108 -8.08 -16.82 7.32
N GLN A 109 -7.14 -16.01 7.82
CA GLN A 109 -6.71 -16.10 9.22
C GLN A 109 -7.88 -15.77 10.16
N LEU A 110 -8.60 -14.69 9.88
CA LEU A 110 -9.76 -14.28 10.69
C LEU A 110 -10.86 -15.36 10.71
N GLN A 111 -11.09 -16.06 9.60
CA GLN A 111 -12.03 -17.21 9.54
C GLN A 111 -11.59 -18.35 10.46
N GLN A 112 -10.32 -18.74 10.44
CA GLN A 112 -9.77 -19.77 11.34
C GLN A 112 -9.88 -19.35 12.82
N ASP A 113 -9.64 -18.07 13.10
CA ASP A 113 -9.72 -17.55 14.47
C ASP A 113 -11.17 -17.50 14.99
N ILE A 114 -12.15 -17.29 14.10
CA ILE A 114 -13.60 -17.41 14.41
C ILE A 114 -13.96 -18.86 14.77
N GLU A 115 -13.46 -19.85 14.02
CA GLU A 115 -13.71 -21.27 14.30
C GLU A 115 -13.15 -21.67 15.68
N SER A 116 -12.00 -21.12 16.04
CA SER A 116 -11.35 -21.37 17.32
C SER A 116 -11.99 -20.60 18.49
N ASN A 117 -12.69 -19.50 18.20
CA ASN A 117 -13.29 -18.61 19.20
C ASN A 117 -14.74 -18.24 18.83
N PRO A 118 -15.68 -19.19 18.78
CA PRO A 118 -17.04 -18.95 18.28
C PRO A 118 -17.84 -17.95 19.12
N ASP A 119 -17.46 -17.71 20.38
CA ASP A 119 -18.15 -16.75 21.24
C ASP A 119 -17.73 -15.29 21.00
N LYS A 120 -16.58 -15.05 20.32
CA LYS A 120 -16.07 -13.70 20.03
C LYS A 120 -16.80 -13.08 18.84
N LYS A 121 -17.96 -12.46 19.11
CA LYS A 121 -18.83 -11.87 18.08
C LYS A 121 -18.13 -10.80 17.24
N GLY A 122 -17.15 -10.05 17.79
CA GLY A 122 -16.45 -9.01 17.05
C GLY A 122 -15.63 -9.53 15.88
N LEU A 123 -15.12 -10.77 15.94
CA LEU A 123 -14.38 -11.36 14.83
C LEU A 123 -15.29 -11.57 13.61
N ARG A 124 -16.53 -11.98 13.82
CA ARG A 124 -17.54 -12.08 12.74
C ARG A 124 -17.84 -10.71 12.15
N LEU A 125 -18.03 -9.68 12.98
CA LEU A 125 -18.26 -8.31 12.50
C LEU A 125 -17.09 -7.77 11.67
N ALA A 126 -15.85 -8.02 12.10
CA ALA A 126 -14.66 -7.65 11.33
C ALA A 126 -14.59 -8.40 9.98
N LEU A 127 -14.98 -9.68 9.95
CA LEU A 127 -15.03 -10.45 8.70
C LEU A 127 -16.13 -9.94 7.78
N ASP A 128 -17.32 -9.66 8.31
CA ASP A 128 -18.45 -9.08 7.58
C ASP A 128 -18.06 -7.72 6.99
N TRP A 129 -17.39 -6.88 7.76
CA TRP A 129 -16.82 -5.61 7.29
C TRP A 129 -15.83 -5.82 6.15
N SER A 130 -14.84 -6.69 6.31
CA SER A 130 -13.83 -6.92 5.26
C SER A 130 -14.46 -7.48 3.97
N ASN A 131 -15.45 -8.37 4.09
CA ASN A 131 -16.22 -8.87 2.95
C ASN A 131 -17.05 -7.77 2.30
N ARG A 132 -17.67 -6.88 3.10
CA ARG A 132 -18.42 -5.73 2.60
C ARG A 132 -17.54 -4.76 1.84
N VAL A 133 -16.33 -4.48 2.34
CA VAL A 133 -15.31 -3.71 1.63
C VAL A 133 -15.01 -4.33 0.27
N ASN A 134 -14.74 -5.64 0.20
CA ASN A 134 -14.45 -6.31 -1.06
C ASN A 134 -15.60 -6.19 -2.06
N GLN A 135 -16.86 -6.32 -1.61
CA GLN A 135 -18.04 -6.14 -2.45
C GLN A 135 -18.18 -4.71 -3.00
N LEU A 136 -17.84 -3.70 -2.19
CA LEU A 136 -17.89 -2.30 -2.62
C LEU A 136 -16.76 -1.98 -3.61
N ILE A 137 -15.55 -2.48 -3.37
CA ILE A 137 -14.39 -2.32 -4.28
C ILE A 137 -14.72 -2.85 -5.68
N GLN A 138 -15.38 -4.01 -5.79
CA GLN A 138 -15.78 -4.59 -7.08
C GLN A 138 -16.72 -3.70 -7.90
N ARG A 139 -17.36 -2.70 -7.29
CA ARG A 139 -18.31 -1.78 -7.95
C ARG A 139 -17.70 -0.41 -8.21
N LEU A 140 -16.46 -0.17 -7.80
CA LEU A 140 -15.78 1.09 -8.05
C LEU A 140 -15.45 1.21 -9.53
N PRO A 141 -15.49 2.43 -10.09
CA PRO A 141 -14.95 2.66 -11.42
C PRO A 141 -13.44 2.36 -11.42
N SER A 142 -12.92 1.90 -12.55
CA SER A 142 -11.47 1.83 -12.77
C SER A 142 -10.90 3.24 -12.74
N VAL A 143 -9.84 3.45 -11.96
CA VAL A 143 -9.09 4.70 -11.90
C VAL A 143 -7.69 4.42 -12.47
N GLY A 144 -7.19 5.37 -13.25
CA GLY A 144 -5.91 5.26 -13.94
C GLY A 144 -4.70 5.50 -13.04
N PRO A 145 -3.50 5.39 -13.62
CA PRO A 145 -2.29 5.83 -12.96
C PRO A 145 -2.29 7.34 -12.73
N PHE A 146 -1.49 7.78 -11.76
CA PHE A 146 -1.23 9.21 -11.58
C PHE A 146 -0.56 9.81 -12.82
N GLU A 147 -0.71 11.13 -12.98
CA GLU A 147 -0.02 11.87 -14.04
C GLU A 147 1.49 11.62 -13.97
N TYR A 148 2.13 11.53 -15.14
CA TYR A 148 3.57 11.25 -15.34
C TYR A 148 4.08 9.85 -14.98
N VAL A 149 3.26 8.97 -14.38
CA VAL A 149 3.66 7.57 -14.10
C VAL A 149 4.12 6.87 -15.39
N GLU A 150 3.29 6.90 -16.44
CA GLU A 150 3.61 6.22 -17.70
C GLU A 150 4.93 6.73 -18.30
N ASP A 151 5.12 8.05 -18.34
CA ASP A 151 6.34 8.66 -18.86
C ASP A 151 7.57 8.27 -18.04
N ALA A 152 7.44 8.29 -16.71
CA ALA A 152 8.53 7.94 -15.80
C ALA A 152 8.94 6.48 -15.94
N LEU A 153 7.97 5.56 -15.99
CA LEU A 153 8.22 4.13 -16.16
C LEU A 153 8.81 3.82 -17.55
N ARG A 154 8.30 4.45 -18.60
CA ARG A 154 8.87 4.34 -19.96
C ARG A 154 10.29 4.88 -20.07
N LEU A 155 10.65 5.88 -19.27
CA LEU A 155 12.02 6.39 -19.22
C LEU A 155 12.92 5.45 -18.41
N ALA A 156 12.44 4.99 -17.26
CA ALA A 156 13.15 4.11 -16.35
C ALA A 156 13.44 2.73 -16.96
N ASN A 157 12.49 2.14 -17.69
CA ASN A 157 12.62 0.79 -18.24
C ASN A 157 13.75 0.64 -19.28
N LYS A 158 14.34 1.75 -19.73
CA LYS A 158 15.51 1.74 -20.62
C LYS A 158 16.80 1.37 -19.89
N ASN A 159 16.85 1.59 -18.57
CA ASN A 159 18.07 1.48 -17.77
C ASN A 159 17.90 0.68 -16.47
N ALA A 160 16.66 0.35 -16.07
CA ALA A 160 16.37 -0.40 -14.86
C ALA A 160 15.27 -1.45 -15.09
N ASP A 161 15.39 -2.56 -14.37
CA ASP A 161 14.27 -3.47 -14.17
C ASP A 161 13.24 -2.78 -13.30
N ILE A 162 11.96 -2.89 -13.67
CA ILE A 162 10.86 -2.32 -12.90
C ILE A 162 10.01 -3.45 -12.38
N VAL A 163 9.85 -3.54 -11.07
CA VAL A 163 9.00 -4.55 -10.43
C VAL A 163 7.93 -3.88 -9.61
N ILE A 164 6.71 -4.42 -9.68
CA ILE A 164 5.63 -3.99 -8.79
C ILE A 164 5.71 -4.81 -7.51
N VAL A 165 5.73 -4.14 -6.36
CA VAL A 165 5.67 -4.77 -5.03
C VAL A 165 4.42 -4.30 -4.32
N SER A 166 3.39 -5.15 -4.24
CA SER A 166 2.07 -4.74 -3.79
C SER A 166 1.52 -5.63 -2.69
N SER A 167 0.75 -5.03 -1.78
CA SER A 167 -0.05 -5.75 -0.78
C SER A 167 -1.42 -6.18 -1.31
N ALA A 168 -1.77 -5.81 -2.55
CA ALA A 168 -3.00 -6.24 -3.21
C ALA A 168 -2.87 -7.66 -3.78
N ASN A 169 -3.98 -8.23 -4.24
CA ASN A 169 -3.98 -9.54 -4.90
C ASN A 169 -3.39 -9.45 -6.32
N LEU A 170 -2.65 -10.48 -6.75
CA LEU A 170 -1.98 -10.49 -8.05
C LEU A 170 -2.92 -10.18 -9.23
N ALA A 171 -4.09 -10.81 -9.25
CA ALA A 171 -5.04 -10.67 -10.35
C ALA A 171 -5.53 -9.22 -10.51
N ALA A 172 -5.76 -8.50 -9.41
CA ALA A 172 -6.17 -7.11 -9.42
C ALA A 172 -5.05 -6.21 -9.94
N VAL A 173 -3.82 -6.39 -9.44
CA VAL A 173 -2.66 -5.61 -9.89
C VAL A 173 -2.39 -5.88 -11.37
N GLU A 174 -2.38 -7.13 -11.81
CA GLU A 174 -2.15 -7.48 -13.21
C GLU A 174 -3.22 -6.89 -14.14
N THR A 175 -4.49 -6.96 -13.74
CA THR A 175 -5.60 -6.38 -14.50
C THR A 175 -5.46 -4.86 -14.62
N GLU A 176 -5.29 -4.17 -13.49
CA GLU A 176 -5.18 -2.72 -13.41
C GLU A 176 -4.00 -2.18 -14.24
N TRP A 177 -2.81 -2.78 -14.09
CA TRP A 177 -1.61 -2.38 -14.82
C TRP A 177 -1.67 -2.70 -16.31
N THR A 178 -2.40 -3.75 -16.70
CA THR A 178 -2.60 -4.11 -18.11
C THR A 178 -3.62 -3.22 -18.79
N GLU A 179 -4.76 -2.96 -18.15
CA GLU A 179 -5.83 -2.10 -18.68
C GLU A 179 -5.33 -0.68 -18.95
N HIS A 180 -4.42 -0.18 -18.10
CA HIS A 180 -3.80 1.14 -18.26
C HIS A 180 -2.51 1.14 -19.07
N GLN A 181 -2.22 0.05 -19.81
CA GLN A 181 -1.09 -0.04 -20.75
C GLN A 181 0.30 0.17 -20.12
N LEU A 182 0.45 -0.08 -18.81
CA LEU A 182 1.73 0.03 -18.10
C LEU A 182 2.53 -1.28 -18.12
N ALA A 183 1.85 -2.42 -18.29
CA ALA A 183 2.46 -3.74 -18.36
C ALA A 183 3.71 -3.85 -19.27
N PRO A 184 3.81 -3.18 -20.45
CA PRO A 184 5.01 -3.21 -21.28
C PRO A 184 6.28 -2.63 -20.64
N PHE A 185 6.15 -1.83 -19.57
CA PHE A 185 7.29 -1.22 -18.87
C PHE A 185 7.72 -2.02 -17.64
N ILE A 186 7.00 -3.08 -17.28
CA ILE A 186 7.19 -3.85 -16.04
C ILE A 186 7.89 -5.17 -16.33
N THR A 187 8.95 -5.46 -15.58
CA THR A 187 9.68 -6.73 -15.63
C THR A 187 8.88 -7.85 -14.96
N SER A 188 8.36 -7.60 -13.75
CA SER A 188 7.61 -8.58 -12.93
C SER A 188 6.66 -7.91 -11.94
N ILE A 189 5.64 -8.65 -11.49
CA ILE A 189 4.71 -8.23 -10.44
C ILE A 189 4.83 -9.22 -9.27
N PHE A 190 5.09 -8.70 -8.07
CA PHE A 190 5.14 -9.42 -6.81
C PHE A 190 4.06 -8.85 -5.88
N ALA A 191 2.90 -9.49 -5.90
CA ALA A 191 1.73 -9.12 -5.11
C ALA A 191 1.70 -9.85 -3.76
N GLN A 192 0.59 -9.78 -3.02
CA GLN A 192 0.47 -10.38 -1.67
C GLN A 192 0.87 -11.85 -1.60
N GLU A 193 0.68 -12.62 -2.68
CA GLU A 193 1.00 -14.05 -2.76
C GLU A 193 2.52 -14.31 -2.73
N ALA A 194 3.34 -13.32 -3.12
CA ALA A 194 4.80 -13.38 -3.07
C ALA A 194 5.37 -13.06 -1.67
N GLY A 195 4.50 -12.71 -0.71
CA GLY A 195 4.87 -12.35 0.65
C GLY A 195 4.94 -10.84 0.88
N THR A 196 5.57 -10.43 1.99
CA THR A 196 5.64 -9.00 2.35
C THR A 196 6.55 -8.22 1.38
N LYS A 197 6.30 -6.91 1.22
CA LYS A 197 7.20 -6.02 0.43
C LYS A 197 8.66 -6.16 0.87
N LYS A 198 8.89 -6.17 2.20
CA LYS A 198 10.22 -6.41 2.79
C LYS A 198 10.83 -7.73 2.30
N HIS A 199 10.07 -8.82 2.30
CA HIS A 199 10.54 -10.12 1.82
C HIS A 199 10.88 -10.07 0.33
N CYS A 200 9.99 -9.54 -0.50
CA CYS A 200 10.20 -9.45 -1.96
C CYS A 200 11.47 -8.64 -2.27
N ILE A 201 11.61 -7.45 -1.68
CA ILE A 201 12.80 -6.59 -1.87
C ILE A 201 14.07 -7.32 -1.38
N ASN A 202 13.99 -8.08 -0.28
CA ASN A 202 15.14 -8.84 0.21
C ASN A 202 15.59 -9.94 -0.76
N GLN A 203 14.66 -10.63 -1.41
CA GLN A 203 14.98 -11.67 -2.39
C GLN A 203 15.62 -11.06 -3.64
N LEU A 204 15.10 -9.91 -4.09
CA LEU A 204 15.56 -9.27 -5.32
C LEU A 204 16.91 -8.55 -5.14
N LYS A 205 17.14 -7.87 -4.01
CA LYS A 205 18.32 -7.02 -3.83
C LYS A 205 19.66 -7.76 -3.98
N GLY A 206 19.68 -9.08 -3.69
CA GLY A 206 20.89 -9.90 -3.83
C GLY A 206 21.35 -10.09 -5.28
N LEU A 207 20.52 -9.71 -6.25
CA LEU A 207 20.79 -9.77 -7.68
C LEU A 207 21.39 -8.47 -8.24
N TYR A 208 21.51 -7.42 -7.41
CA TYR A 208 21.94 -6.08 -7.80
C TYR A 208 23.05 -5.58 -6.85
N ASP A 209 23.85 -4.61 -7.33
CA ASP A 209 24.88 -3.98 -6.50
C ASP A 209 24.25 -3.11 -5.39
N ALA A 210 25.03 -2.81 -4.35
CA ALA A 210 24.64 -1.85 -3.33
C ALA A 210 24.31 -0.48 -3.98
N ASN A 211 23.24 0.17 -3.52
CA ASN A 211 22.69 1.42 -4.06
C ASN A 211 22.08 1.34 -5.47
N HIS A 212 21.98 0.15 -6.08
CA HIS A 212 21.30 -0.03 -7.37
C HIS A 212 19.84 -0.50 -7.22
N VAL A 213 19.28 -0.44 -6.01
CA VAL A 213 17.89 -0.77 -5.74
C VAL A 213 17.22 0.45 -5.13
N LEU A 214 16.12 0.89 -5.76
CA LEU A 214 15.31 2.01 -5.33
C LEU A 214 13.86 1.58 -5.14
N VAL A 215 13.25 1.94 -4.02
CA VAL A 215 11.84 1.71 -3.72
C VAL A 215 11.05 3.01 -3.86
N LEU A 216 10.01 3.02 -4.69
CA LEU A 216 9.02 4.09 -4.81
C LEU A 216 7.76 3.69 -4.04
N GLY A 217 7.34 4.52 -3.09
CA GLY A 217 6.14 4.25 -2.31
C GLY A 217 5.62 5.48 -1.58
N ASP A 218 4.36 5.43 -1.18
CA ASP A 218 3.62 6.53 -0.55
C ASP A 218 3.33 6.28 0.93
N ALA A 219 3.55 5.06 1.41
CA ALA A 219 3.23 4.66 2.77
C ALA A 219 4.48 4.37 3.63
N LYS A 220 4.31 4.43 4.95
CA LYS A 220 5.37 4.10 5.91
C LYS A 220 5.88 2.66 5.74
N GLY A 221 5.01 1.74 5.30
CA GLY A 221 5.36 0.36 5.03
C GLY A 221 6.44 0.22 3.94
N ASP A 222 6.38 1.04 2.89
CA ASP A 222 7.35 1.06 1.79
C ASP A 222 8.71 1.57 2.23
N MET A 223 8.70 2.73 2.90
CA MET A 223 9.90 3.34 3.46
C MET A 223 10.60 2.38 4.43
N GLN A 224 9.83 1.72 5.31
CA GLN A 224 10.40 0.75 6.26
C GLN A 224 10.92 -0.50 5.54
N ALA A 225 10.23 -1.00 4.52
CA ALA A 225 10.68 -2.13 3.73
C ALA A 225 12.00 -1.83 2.99
N ALA A 226 12.18 -0.61 2.49
CA ALA A 226 13.43 -0.14 1.90
C ALA A 226 14.54 -0.06 2.95
N ARG A 227 14.26 0.60 4.09
CA ARG A 227 15.20 0.76 5.21
C ARG A 227 15.69 -0.56 5.78
N ASP A 228 14.77 -1.48 6.04
CA ASP A 228 15.07 -2.83 6.57
C ASP A 228 15.91 -3.67 5.59
N ASN A 229 15.83 -3.34 4.31
CA ASN A 229 16.61 -3.98 3.27
C ASN A 229 17.92 -3.29 2.95
N HIS A 230 18.18 -2.12 3.55
CA HIS A 230 19.33 -1.28 3.25
C HIS A 230 19.40 -0.87 1.76
N VAL A 231 18.25 -0.51 1.19
CA VAL A 231 18.12 0.00 -0.18
C VAL A 231 17.58 1.43 -0.18
N LEU A 232 17.69 2.12 -1.31
CA LEU A 232 17.24 3.51 -1.45
C LEU A 232 15.71 3.59 -1.43
N PHE A 233 15.19 4.73 -1.00
CA PHE A 233 13.76 5.02 -0.97
C PHE A 233 13.47 6.41 -1.55
N TYR A 234 12.45 6.49 -2.41
CA TYR A 234 11.90 7.73 -2.94
C TYR A 234 10.38 7.79 -2.66
N PRO A 235 9.89 8.85 -1.98
CA PRO A 235 8.48 8.93 -1.63
C PRO A 235 7.61 9.45 -2.78
N ILE A 236 6.42 8.87 -2.92
CA ILE A 236 5.30 9.49 -3.63
C ILE A 236 4.42 10.17 -2.57
N LEU A 237 4.35 11.50 -2.60
CA LEU A 237 3.75 12.28 -1.51
C LEU A 237 2.23 12.37 -1.66
N ALA A 238 1.50 12.08 -0.59
CA ALA A 238 0.05 12.18 -0.51
C ALA A 238 -0.44 13.59 -0.90
N GLY A 239 -1.37 13.68 -1.84
CA GLY A 239 -1.90 14.94 -2.38
C GLY A 239 -0.94 15.66 -3.33
N ASN A 240 0.24 15.12 -3.59
CA ASN A 240 1.26 15.65 -4.50
C ASN A 240 1.80 14.56 -5.43
N GLU A 241 1.03 13.49 -5.67
CA GLU A 241 1.49 12.27 -6.34
C GLU A 241 2.01 12.56 -7.76
N ALA A 242 1.28 13.35 -8.54
CA ALA A 242 1.70 13.80 -9.88
C ALA A 242 3.03 14.58 -9.83
N THR A 243 3.19 15.49 -8.86
CA THR A 243 4.42 16.26 -8.68
C THR A 243 5.59 15.36 -8.30
N SER A 244 5.37 14.38 -7.41
CA SER A 244 6.40 13.38 -7.06
C SER A 244 6.85 12.57 -8.27
N TRP A 245 5.91 12.11 -9.12
CA TRP A 245 6.28 11.39 -10.34
C TRP A 245 6.99 12.28 -11.37
N LEU A 246 6.62 13.55 -11.49
CA LEU A 246 7.30 14.51 -12.35
C LEU A 246 8.74 14.75 -11.88
N GLU A 247 8.95 15.03 -10.60
CA GLU A 247 10.29 15.20 -10.04
C GLU A 247 11.13 13.93 -10.15
N PHE A 248 10.51 12.76 -9.93
CA PHE A 248 11.18 11.49 -10.14
C PHE A 248 11.69 11.36 -11.57
N LYS A 249 10.81 11.57 -12.55
CA LYS A 249 11.14 11.51 -13.98
C LYS A 249 12.25 12.48 -14.37
N ASP A 250 12.12 13.74 -13.97
CA ASP A 250 12.97 14.83 -14.48
C ASP A 250 14.30 14.96 -13.74
N LYS A 251 14.40 14.44 -12.50
CA LYS A 251 15.57 14.62 -11.64
C LYS A 251 16.05 13.31 -11.03
N TYR A 252 15.23 12.67 -10.18
CA TYR A 252 15.72 11.62 -9.28
C TYR A 252 16.06 10.31 -10.00
N LEU A 253 15.37 9.99 -11.10
CA LEU A 253 15.69 8.84 -11.95
C LEU A 253 17.12 8.97 -12.52
N ASN A 254 17.49 10.15 -13.05
CA ASN A 254 18.83 10.36 -13.59
C ASN A 254 19.89 10.30 -12.48
N LEU A 255 19.62 10.83 -11.29
CA LEU A 255 20.53 10.71 -10.16
C LEU A 255 20.71 9.25 -9.74
N PHE A 256 19.64 8.46 -9.72
CA PHE A 256 19.70 7.04 -9.38
C PHE A 256 20.49 6.22 -10.41
N ILE A 257 20.17 6.31 -11.70
CA ILE A 257 20.83 5.52 -12.76
C ILE A 257 22.33 5.85 -12.88
N ASN A 258 22.73 7.09 -12.57
CA ASN A 258 24.14 7.50 -12.57
C ASN A 258 24.85 7.28 -11.23
N ASN A 259 24.22 6.61 -10.26
CA ASN A 259 24.78 6.36 -8.92
C ASN A 259 25.15 7.65 -8.16
N GLN A 260 24.36 8.70 -8.38
CA GLN A 260 24.47 10.02 -7.74
C GLN A 260 23.38 10.27 -6.70
N PHE A 261 22.47 9.31 -6.49
CA PHE A 261 21.50 9.34 -5.40
C PHE A 261 22.21 8.96 -4.09
N ASP A 262 22.80 9.96 -3.44
CA ASP A 262 23.61 9.80 -2.23
C ASP A 262 22.79 9.88 -0.93
N ASN A 263 23.47 9.73 0.21
CA ASN A 263 22.84 9.80 1.53
C ASN A 263 22.21 11.18 1.80
N THR A 264 22.77 12.27 1.27
CA THR A 264 22.21 13.62 1.44
C THR A 264 20.84 13.70 0.78
N ILE A 265 20.74 13.17 -0.44
CA ILE A 265 19.47 13.08 -1.18
C ILE A 265 18.50 12.14 -0.45
N GLN A 266 18.97 10.98 0.01
CA GLN A 266 18.16 10.02 0.73
C GLN A 266 17.55 10.62 2.00
N GLU A 267 18.35 11.35 2.79
CA GLU A 267 17.88 12.05 3.99
C GLU A 267 16.86 13.14 3.64
N HIS A 268 17.12 13.92 2.58
CA HIS A 268 16.22 14.97 2.12
C HIS A 268 14.85 14.42 1.74
N VAL A 269 14.78 13.38 0.91
CA VAL A 269 13.50 12.82 0.47
C VAL A 269 12.77 12.10 1.62
N ILE A 270 13.49 11.47 2.54
CA ILE A 270 12.88 10.92 3.77
C ILE A 270 12.28 12.04 4.63
N GLN A 271 12.94 13.19 4.73
CA GLN A 271 12.38 14.33 5.45
C GLN A 271 11.12 14.87 4.76
N GLN A 272 11.11 14.96 3.43
CA GLN A 272 9.90 15.34 2.68
C GLN A 272 8.74 14.37 2.94
N PHE A 273 9.03 13.07 3.04
CA PHE A 273 8.03 12.05 3.38
C PHE A 273 7.39 12.29 4.75
N TYR A 274 8.19 12.51 5.80
CA TYR A 274 7.62 12.76 7.13
C TYR A 274 6.85 14.09 7.19
N ASN A 275 7.42 15.15 6.60
CA ASN A 275 6.76 16.47 6.55
C ASN A 275 5.43 16.45 5.79
N ASN A 276 5.19 15.46 4.91
CA ASN A 276 3.92 15.33 4.18
C ASN A 276 2.78 14.82 5.07
N PHE A 277 3.09 14.26 6.25
CA PHE A 277 2.13 13.75 7.22
C PHE A 277 2.13 14.54 8.55
N ASP A 278 2.89 15.62 8.64
CA ASP A 278 2.99 16.51 9.81
C ASP A 278 1.95 17.65 9.78
#